data_AF-A0A662PSY1-F1
#
_entry.id   AF-A0A662PSY1-F1
#
_cell.length_a   1.000
_cell.length_b   1.000
_cell.length_c   1.000
_cell.angle_alpha   90.00
_cell.angle_beta   90.00
_cell.angle_gamma   90.00
#
_symmetry.space_group_name_H-M   'P 1'
#
loop_
_entity.id
_entity.type
_entity.pdbx_description
1 polymer ?
#
loop_
_entity_poly.entity_id
_entity_poly.type
_entity_poly.pdbx_seq_one_letter_code
_entity_poly.pdbx_strand_id
1 'polypeptide(L)' 'MPKSKGFRYKSRNVMTRPKGSRQGPNPEIYLREFKVGDKVAIKINPAVHKGMPHRRYH' A
#
# COMPACT_ATOMS: atom_id res chain seq x y z
N MET A 1 10.04 -16.81 -17.79
CA MET A 1 8.96 -16.26 -16.93
C MET A 1 9.21 -16.66 -15.48
N PRO A 2 8.88 -15.81 -14.49
CA PRO A 2 8.97 -16.21 -13.09
C PRO A 2 8.05 -17.39 -12.77
N LYS A 3 8.51 -18.34 -11.95
CA LYS A 3 7.77 -19.55 -11.61
C LYS A 3 6.50 -19.27 -10.80
N SER A 4 6.47 -18.22 -9.98
CA SER A 4 5.30 -17.83 -9.18
C SER A 4 4.67 -16.52 -9.66
N LYS A 5 3.34 -16.47 -9.60
CA LYS A 5 2.49 -15.34 -10.06
C LYS A 5 1.53 -14.84 -8.98
N GLY A 6 1.87 -15.04 -7.71
CA GLY A 6 1.02 -14.63 -6.58
C GLY A 6 0.88 -13.11 -6.46
N PHE A 7 -0.13 -12.67 -5.71
CA PHE A 7 -0.49 -11.26 -5.55
C PHE A 7 0.65 -10.38 -5.00
N ARG A 8 1.51 -10.95 -4.13
CA ARG A 8 2.69 -10.28 -3.54
C ARG A 8 4.00 -10.67 -4.23
N TYR A 9 3.94 -11.11 -5.49
CA TYR A 9 5.15 -11.50 -6.21
C TYR A 9 6.06 -10.30 -6.50
N LYS A 10 7.37 -10.47 -6.27
CA LYS A 10 8.40 -9.42 -6.46
C LYS A 10 8.08 -8.09 -5.76
N SER A 11 7.40 -8.12 -4.62
CA SER A 11 7.01 -6.91 -3.89
C SER A 11 7.90 -6.58 -2.69
N ARG A 12 9.04 -7.25 -2.50
CA ARG A 12 9.93 -7.04 -1.36
C ARG A 12 10.27 -5.56 -1.16
N ASN A 13 10.76 -4.86 -2.18
CA ASN A 13 11.16 -3.46 -2.04
C ASN A 13 9.97 -2.54 -1.78
N VAL A 14 8.82 -2.80 -2.39
CA VAL A 14 7.58 -2.01 -2.24
C VAL A 14 6.95 -2.19 -0.86
N MET A 15 7.00 -3.41 -0.32
CA MET A 15 6.38 -3.74 0.97
C MET A 15 7.34 -3.57 2.15
N THR A 16 8.63 -3.31 1.90
CA THR A 16 9.61 -3.10 2.97
C THR A 16 9.55 -1.65 3.42
N ARG A 17 9.16 -1.44 4.68
CA ARG A 17 9.19 -0.11 5.31
C ARG A 17 10.61 0.20 5.80
N PRO A 18 11.05 1.47 5.72
CA PRO A 18 12.35 1.88 6.24
C PRO A 18 12.43 1.73 7.76
N LYS A 19 13.65 1.55 8.28
CA LYS A 19 13.92 1.43 9.72
C LYS A 19 13.38 2.68 10.45
N GLY A 20 12.71 2.48 11.60
CA GLY A 20 12.08 3.57 12.37
C GLY A 20 10.64 3.89 11.97
N SER A 21 10.21 3.52 10.76
CA SER A 21 8.85 3.81 10.27
C SER A 21 7.86 2.65 10.43
N ARG A 22 8.14 1.62 11.25
CA ARG A 22 7.33 0.38 11.34
C ARG A 22 6.00 0.54 12.11
N GLN A 23 5.53 1.76 12.25
CA GLN A 23 4.31 2.11 12.96
C GLN A 23 3.08 1.91 12.05
N GLY A 24 1.89 1.91 12.67
CA GLY A 24 0.62 1.87 11.96
C GLY A 24 0.40 3.09 11.03
N PRO A 25 -0.68 3.10 10.24
CA PRO A 25 -1.09 4.29 9.50
C PRO A 25 -1.34 5.47 10.45
N ASN A 26 -1.00 6.68 10.01
CA ASN A 26 -1.29 7.89 10.77
C ASN A 26 -2.82 8.08 10.90
N PRO A 27 -3.32 8.52 12.08
CA PRO A 27 -4.76 8.72 12.30
C PRO A 27 -5.41 9.67 11.30
N GLU A 28 -4.67 10.66 10.81
CA GLU A 28 -5.10 11.65 9.83
C GLU A 28 -5.67 11.03 8.53
N ILE A 29 -5.14 9.87 8.12
CA ILE A 29 -5.62 9.18 6.91
C ILE A 29 -7.09 8.80 7.03
N TYR A 30 -7.56 8.47 8.24
CA TYR A 30 -8.95 8.06 8.48
C TYR A 30 -9.91 9.25 8.57
N LEU A 31 -9.40 10.43 8.91
CA LEU A 31 -10.20 11.66 9.02
C LEU A 31 -10.35 12.37 7.68
N ARG A 32 -9.63 11.92 6.65
CA ARG A 32 -9.64 12.54 5.33
C ARG A 32 -10.90 12.15 4.56
N GLU A 33 -11.71 13.15 4.25
CA GLU A 33 -12.88 13.01 3.39
C GLU A 33 -12.49 13.03 1.90
N PHE A 34 -13.20 12.25 1.10
CA PHE A 34 -13.04 12.21 -0.36
C PHE A 34 -14.39 12.41 -1.03
N LYS A 35 -14.41 13.23 -2.09
CA LYS A 35 -15.59 13.47 -2.92
C LYS A 35 -15.44 12.78 -4.28
N VAL A 36 -16.57 12.53 -4.94
CA VAL A 36 -16.58 11.93 -6.27
C VAL A 36 -15.89 12.88 -7.25
N GLY A 37 -14.91 12.37 -8.00
CA GLY A 37 -14.11 13.16 -8.96
C GLY A 37 -12.75 13.60 -8.43
N ASP A 38 -12.47 13.40 -7.13
CA ASP A 38 -11.16 13.74 -6.57
C ASP A 38 -10.06 12.85 -7.13
N LYS A 39 -8.94 13.46 -7.51
CA LYS A 39 -7.74 12.75 -7.94
C LYS A 39 -6.97 12.27 -6.71
N VAL A 40 -6.74 10.95 -6.62
CA VAL A 40 -6.04 10.33 -5.49
C VAL A 40 -4.81 9.55 -5.97
N ALA A 41 -3.81 9.48 -5.10
CA ALA A 41 -2.63 8.64 -5.30
C ALA A 41 -2.77 7.37 -4.46
N ILE A 42 -2.67 6.20 -5.12
CA ILE A 42 -2.75 4.91 -4.45
C ILE A 42 -1.35 4.53 -3.98
N LYS A 43 -1.09 4.61 -2.67
CA LYS A 43 0.17 4.14 -2.08
C LYS A 43 -0.08 3.02 -1.07
N ILE A 44 0.60 1.89 -1.27
CA ILE A 44 0.51 0.74 -0.39
C ILE A 44 1.14 1.09 0.96
N ASN A 45 0.37 0.92 2.03
CA ASN A 45 0.88 0.88 3.39
C ASN A 45 1.06 -0.59 3.80
N PRO A 46 2.30 -1.10 3.96
CA PRO A 46 2.54 -2.51 4.26
C PRO A 46 2.03 -2.97 5.64
N ALA A 47 1.71 -2.05 6.55
CA ALA A 47 1.16 -2.38 7.86
C ALA A 47 -0.32 -2.80 7.80
N VAL A 48 -1.05 -2.42 6.73
CA VAL A 48 -2.46 -2.73 6.54
C VAL A 48 -2.61 -3.74 5.42
N HIS A 49 -2.98 -4.98 5.76
CA HIS A 49 -3.09 -6.06 4.78
C HIS A 49 -4.46 -6.13 4.10
N LYS A 50 -5.52 -5.67 4.76
CA LYS A 50 -6.88 -5.67 4.22
C LYS A 50 -7.04 -4.57 3.18
N GLY A 51 -7.72 -4.86 2.07
CA GLY A 51 -7.96 -3.88 0.99
C GLY A 51 -6.70 -3.44 0.23
N MET A 52 -5.58 -4.15 0.39
CA MET A 52 -4.33 -3.77 -0.26
C MET A 52 -4.41 -4.00 -1.78
N PRO A 53 -4.04 -3.01 -2.61
CA PRO A 53 -4.02 -3.16 -4.06
C PRO A 53 -2.83 -4.03 -4.51
N HIS A 54 -2.89 -4.49 -5.76
CA HIS A 54 -1.75 -5.18 -6.37
C HIS A 54 -0.58 -4.21 -6.54
N ARG A 55 0.66 -4.68 -6.41
CA ARG A 55 1.89 -3.87 -6.53
C ARG A 55 1.96 -3.00 -7.79
N ARG A 56 1.29 -3.41 -8.86
CA ARG A 56 1.24 -2.65 -10.13
C ARG A 56 0.66 -1.24 -9.95
N TYR A 57 -0.23 -1.05 -8.99
CA TYR A 57 -0.93 0.21 -8.74
C TYR A 57 -0.34 0.99 -7.57
N HIS A 58 0.91 0.68 -7.18
CA HIS A 58 1.62 1.39 -6.13
C HIS A 58 2.36 2.62 -6.65
#